data_AF-A0A554VNY2-F1
#
_entry.id   AF-A0A554VNY2-F1
#
_cell.length_a   1.000
_cell.length_b   1.000
_cell.length_c   1.000
_cell.angle_alpha   90.00
_cell.angle_beta   90.00
_cell.angle_gamma   90.00
#
_symmetry.space_group_name_H-M   'P 1'
#
loop_
_entity.id
_entity.type
_entity.pdbx_description
1 polymer ?
#
loop_
_entity_poly.entity_id
_entity_poly.type
_entity_poly.pdbx_seq_one_letter_code
_entity_poly.pdbx_strand_id
1 'polypeptide(L)'
;MTTILKQIELIERIDQLIRMEATGTAIDLANRLGVSRATLYRIIEMMKELNAPIEYDFTVQSFVYAEAVGFRFGFYVKDLPFNEMRSVSGGNSFQKLHFLATFS
;
A
#
# COMPACT_ATOMS: atom_id res chain seq x y z
N MET A 1 -20.63 4.63 -7.91
CA MET A 1 -19.36 4.24 -7.28
C MET A 1 -19.58 4.18 -5.77
N THR A 2 -19.35 3.03 -5.14
CA THR A 2 -19.62 2.79 -3.71
C THR A 2 -18.65 3.59 -2.83
N THR A 3 -19.14 4.18 -1.75
CA THR A 3 -18.41 5.14 -0.90
C THR A 3 -17.09 4.58 -0.37
N ILE A 4 -17.01 3.27 -0.11
CA ILE A 4 -15.81 2.62 0.42
C ILE A 4 -14.65 2.58 -0.59
N LEU A 5 -14.93 2.32 -1.87
CA LEU A 5 -13.89 2.25 -2.91
C LEU A 5 -13.19 3.59 -3.09
N LYS A 6 -13.94 4.70 -3.03
CA LYS A 6 -13.38 6.06 -3.08
C LYS A 6 -12.41 6.34 -1.93
N GLN A 7 -12.70 5.82 -0.73
CA GLN A 7 -11.81 6.01 0.42
C GLN A 7 -10.51 5.23 0.24
N ILE A 8 -10.60 3.99 -0.26
CA ILE A 8 -9.44 3.16 -0.55
C ILE A 8 -8.55 3.82 -1.62
N GLU A 9 -9.13 4.33 -2.71
CA GLU A 9 -8.39 5.07 -3.74
C GLU A 9 -7.64 6.29 -3.17
N LEU A 10 -8.26 7.02 -2.23
CA LEU A 10 -7.62 8.14 -1.56
C LEU A 10 -6.47 7.69 -0.66
N ILE A 11 -6.66 6.61 0.11
CA ILE A 11 -5.62 6.03 0.97
C ILE A 11 -4.42 5.57 0.13
N GLU A 12 -4.65 4.87 -0.99
CA GLU A 12 -3.58 4.41 -1.89
C GLU A 12 -2.78 5.59 -2.46
N ARG A 13 -3.47 6.66 -2.88
CA ARG A 13 -2.81 7.88 -3.37
C ARG A 13 -1.98 8.55 -2.28
N ILE A 14 -2.51 8.65 -1.06
CA ILE A 14 -1.79 9.25 0.07
C ILE A 14 -0.58 8.38 0.45
N ASP A 15 -0.74 7.07 0.58
CA ASP A 15 0.33 6.12 0.89
C ASP A 15 1.48 6.25 -0.10
N GLN A 16 1.18 6.28 -1.41
CA GLN A 16 2.20 6.47 -2.44
C GLN A 16 2.96 7.78 -2.25
N LEU A 17 2.27 8.89 -1.96
CA LEU A 17 2.88 10.20 -1.79
C LEU A 17 3.73 10.29 -0.53
N ILE A 18 3.30 9.66 0.57
CA ILE A 18 4.06 9.59 1.82
C ILE A 18 5.34 8.79 1.61
N ARG A 19 5.28 7.63 0.94
CA ARG A 19 6.48 6.81 0.63
C ARG A 19 7.52 7.52 -0.21
N MET A 20 7.06 8.41 -1.09
CA MET A 20 7.94 9.22 -1.93
C MET A 20 8.37 10.53 -1.25
N GLU A 21 7.91 10.80 -0.02
CA GLU A 21 8.08 12.07 0.70
C GLU A 21 7.68 13.28 -0.17
N ALA A 22 6.63 13.08 -0.98
CA ALA A 22 6.21 14.00 -2.03
C ALA A 22 4.80 14.55 -1.77
N THR A 23 4.37 14.62 -0.51
CA THR A 23 3.05 15.17 -0.18
C THR A 23 3.03 16.69 -0.26
N GLY A 24 4.19 17.34 -0.02
CA GLY A 24 4.23 18.76 0.29
C GLY A 24 3.43 19.07 1.56
N THR A 25 3.06 20.34 1.74
CA THR A 25 2.27 20.75 2.90
C THR A 25 0.88 20.12 2.87
N ALA A 26 0.17 20.15 4.01
CA ALA A 26 -1.22 19.71 4.06
C ALA A 26 -2.15 20.47 3.08
N ILE A 27 -1.82 21.72 2.72
CA ILE A 27 -2.57 22.47 1.70
C ILE A 27 -2.32 21.88 0.31
N ASP A 28 -1.05 21.63 -0.02
CA ASP A 28 -0.65 21.10 -1.32
C ASP A 28 -1.22 19.71 -1.57
N LEU A 29 -1.13 18.83 -0.56
CA LEU A 29 -1.70 17.49 -0.62
C LEU A 29 -3.22 17.53 -0.81
N ALA A 30 -3.93 18.38 -0.06
CA ALA A 30 -5.38 18.51 -0.16
C ALA A 30 -5.81 18.98 -1.57
N ASN A 31 -5.11 19.99 -2.11
CA ASN A 31 -5.34 20.48 -3.47
C ASN A 31 -5.07 19.41 -4.52
N ARG A 32 -3.97 18.65 -4.38
CA ARG A 32 -3.60 17.56 -5.29
C ARG A 32 -4.59 16.40 -5.28
N LEU A 33 -5.25 16.17 -4.15
CA LEU A 33 -6.30 15.15 -4.01
C LEU A 33 -7.70 15.68 -4.34
N GLY A 34 -7.87 16.99 -4.57
CA GLY A 34 -9.17 17.60 -4.85
C GLY A 34 -10.12 17.59 -3.66
N VAL A 35 -9.58 17.64 -2.43
CA VAL A 35 -10.36 17.59 -1.19
C VAL A 35 -10.08 18.81 -0.32
N SER A 36 -10.96 19.08 0.64
CA SER A 36 -10.69 20.11 1.66
C SER A 36 -9.57 19.67 2.60
N ARG A 37 -8.88 20.64 3.22
CA ARG A 37 -7.90 20.35 4.29
C ARG A 37 -8.49 19.52 5.43
N ALA A 38 -9.72 19.83 5.85
CA ALA A 38 -10.39 19.08 6.91
C ALA A 38 -10.64 17.62 6.50
N THR A 39 -11.02 17.40 5.24
CA THR A 39 -11.18 16.05 4.69
C THR A 39 -9.85 15.30 4.66
N LEU A 40 -8.77 15.95 4.22
CA LEU A 40 -7.43 15.36 4.25
C LEU A 40 -7.07 14.88 5.67
N TYR A 41 -7.20 15.75 6.67
CA TYR A 41 -6.88 15.35 8.06
C TYR A 41 -7.76 14.21 8.56
N ARG A 42 -9.04 14.16 8.20
CA ARG A 42 -9.90 13.01 8.54
C ARG A 42 -9.42 11.70 7.90
N ILE A 43 -8.88 11.75 6.68
CA ILE A 43 -8.32 10.57 6.02
C ILE A 43 -7.00 10.16 6.68
N ILE A 44 -6.14 11.11 7.02
CA ILE A 44 -4.88 10.83 7.74
C ILE A 44 -5.16 10.21 9.11
N GLU A 45 -6.11 10.74 9.88
CA GLU A 45 -6.51 10.15 11.17
C GLU A 45 -7.10 8.75 10.98
N MET A 46 -7.91 8.52 9.95
CA MET A 46 -8.38 7.17 9.61
C MET A 46 -7.22 6.22 9.28
N MET A 47 -6.21 6.67 8.53
CA MET A 47 -5.01 5.86 8.26
C MET A 47 -4.26 5.54 9.57
N LYS A 48 -4.16 6.49 10.50
CA LYS A 48 -3.57 6.25 11.83
C LYS A 48 -4.39 5.29 12.68
N GLU A 49 -5.72 5.35 12.63
CA GLU A 49 -6.61 4.36 13.27
C GLU A 49 -6.41 2.95 12.69
N LEU A 50 -5.97 2.86 11.43
CA LEU A 50 -5.50 1.61 10.78
C LEU A 50 -4.04 1.27 11.10
N ASN A 51 -3.45 1.92 12.11
CA ASN A 51 -2.08 1.76 12.59
C ASN A 51 -0.99 2.24 11.61
N ALA A 52 -1.31 3.17 10.70
CA ALA A 52 -0.27 3.82 9.89
C ALA A 52 0.54 4.79 10.77
N PRO A 53 1.87 4.64 10.88
CA PRO A 53 2.74 5.47 11.71
C PRO A 53 3.07 6.79 10.99
N ILE A 54 2.05 7.59 10.71
CA ILE A 54 2.18 8.84 9.94
C ILE A 54 2.52 9.99 10.87
N GLU A 55 3.60 10.70 10.53
CA GLU A 55 4.01 11.94 11.17
C GLU A 55 4.11 13.06 10.12
N TYR A 56 4.16 14.32 10.57
CA TYR A 56 4.45 15.45 9.69
C TYR A 56 5.83 15.98 10.02
N ASP A 57 6.74 15.92 9.04
CA ASP A 57 8.07 16.47 9.17
C ASP A 57 8.09 17.92 8.64
N PHE A 58 8.36 18.86 9.54
CA PHE A 58 8.43 20.29 9.22
C PHE A 58 9.65 20.68 8.39
N THR A 59 10.72 19.88 8.42
CA THR A 59 11.98 20.13 7.73
C THR A 59 11.81 19.90 6.23
N VAL A 60 11.23 18.77 5.85
CA VAL A 60 10.93 18.43 4.45
C VAL A 60 9.53 18.86 4.01
N GLN A 61 8.73 19.38 4.94
CA GLN A 61 7.35 19.80 4.71
C GLN A 61 6.52 18.70 4.04
N SER A 62 6.57 17.50 4.61
CA SER A 62 5.87 16.34 4.08
C SER A 62 5.31 15.48 5.21
N PHE A 63 4.22 14.78 4.94
CA PHE A 63 3.86 13.62 5.73
C PHE A 63 4.85 12.49 5.42
N VAL A 64 5.28 11.79 6.45
CA VAL A 64 6.28 10.72 6.39
C VAL A 64 5.81 9.52 7.23
N TYR A 65 6.36 8.34 6.95
CA TYR A 65 6.20 7.18 7.82
C TYR A 65 7.36 7.10 8.80
N ALA A 66 7.06 6.98 10.10
CA ALA A 66 8.07 6.83 11.14
C ALA A 66 8.78 5.45 11.08
N GLU A 67 8.16 4.46 10.45
CA GLU A 67 8.73 3.13 10.22
C GLU A 67 8.24 2.52 8.90
N ALA A 68 8.95 1.49 8.42
CA ALA A 68 8.61 0.84 7.15
C ALA A 68 7.30 0.05 7.26
N VAL A 69 6.27 0.51 6.57
CA VAL A 69 4.94 -0.13 6.54
C VAL A 69 4.48 -0.44 5.13
N GLY A 70 3.46 -1.30 4.99
CA GLY A 70 2.80 -1.62 3.73
C GLY A 70 1.29 -1.48 3.86
N PHE A 71 0.64 -0.72 2.97
CA PHE A 71 -0.81 -0.73 2.85
C PHE A 71 -1.24 -1.73 1.76
N ARG A 72 -2.22 -2.59 2.07
CA ARG A 72 -2.81 -3.53 1.10
C ARG A 72 -4.30 -3.70 1.40
N PHE A 73 -5.14 -3.50 0.38
CA PHE A 73 -6.58 -3.75 0.45
C PHE A 73 -7.01 -4.69 -0.68
N GLY A 74 -7.91 -5.62 -0.39
CA GLY A 74 -8.45 -6.57 -1.37
C GLY A 74 -7.90 -7.99 -1.26
N PHE A 75 -8.33 -8.85 -2.18
CA PHE A 75 -7.89 -10.24 -2.24
C PHE A 75 -6.51 -10.33 -2.88
N TYR A 76 -5.67 -11.20 -2.33
CA TYR A 76 -4.37 -11.55 -2.90
C TYR A 76 -4.27 -13.07 -3.02
N VAL A 77 -3.52 -13.54 -4.01
CA VAL A 77 -3.18 -14.96 -4.11
C VAL A 77 -2.24 -15.28 -2.96
N LYS A 78 -2.60 -16.26 -2.14
CA LYS A 78 -1.69 -16.82 -1.14
C LYS A 78 -0.74 -17.75 -1.87
N ASP A 79 0.54 -17.48 -1.83
CA ASP A 79 1.52 -18.50 -2.15
C ASP A 79 1.37 -19.61 -1.10
N LEU A 80 1.07 -20.82 -1.54
CA LEU A 80 1.11 -21.98 -0.65
C LEU A 80 2.55 -22.10 -0.14
N PRO A 81 2.78 -22.12 1.18
CA PRO A 81 4.12 -22.30 1.70
C PRO A 81 4.69 -23.60 1.13
N PHE A 82 5.98 -23.58 0.76
CA PHE A 82 6.69 -24.72 0.15
C PHE A 82 6.46 -26.07 0.87
N ASN A 83 6.16 -26.02 2.17
CA ASN A 83 5.86 -27.19 3.01
C ASN A 83 4.51 -27.89 2.71
N GLU A 84 3.57 -27.25 2.03
CA GLU A 84 2.26 -27.85 1.67
C GLU A 84 2.24 -28.43 0.25
N MET A 85 3.31 -28.26 -0.55
CA MET A 85 3.41 -28.80 -1.91
C MET A 85 3.69 -30.32 -1.99
N ARG A 86 3.68 -31.05 -0.88
CA ARG A 86 4.07 -32.48 -0.84
C ARG A 86 2.95 -33.52 -0.95
N SER A 87 1.70 -33.15 -1.19
CA SER A 87 0.62 -34.16 -1.26
C SER A 87 -0.37 -34.03 -2.42
N VAL A 88 -0.07 -33.24 -3.46
CA VAL A 88 -0.80 -33.38 -4.75
C VAL A 88 0.09 -34.13 -5.74
N SER A 89 0.41 -35.38 -5.39
CA SER A 89 0.93 -36.36 -6.34
C SER A 89 -0.20 -36.77 -7.27
N GLY A 90 -0.30 -36.08 -8.40
CA GLY A 90 -1.23 -36.38 -9.48
C GLY A 90 -0.65 -36.03 -10.85
N GLY A 91 0.61 -36.42 -11.10
CA GLY A 91 1.23 -36.53 -12.43
C GLY A 91 1.34 -35.25 -13.28
N ASN A 92 2.53 -34.64 -13.32
CA ASN A 92 3.32 -34.53 -14.57
C ASN A 92 4.67 -33.86 -14.28
N SER A 93 5.74 -34.65 -14.40
CA SER A 93 7.14 -34.29 -14.14
C SER A 93 7.76 -33.38 -15.21
N PHE A 94 6.99 -32.55 -15.92
CA PHE A 94 7.45 -31.92 -17.17
C PHE A 94 7.40 -30.38 -17.27
N GLN A 95 6.97 -29.64 -16.23
CA GLN A 95 7.08 -28.17 -16.24
C GLN A 95 8.14 -27.60 -15.27
N LYS A 96 8.81 -28.47 -14.50
CA LYS A 96 9.73 -28.07 -13.43
C LYS A 96 11.10 -27.54 -13.90
N LEU A 97 11.35 -27.42 -15.21
CA LEU A 97 12.64 -26.97 -15.73
C LEU A 97 12.65 -25.56 -16.34
N HIS A 98 11.50 -24.87 -16.49
CA HIS A 98 11.46 -23.58 -17.19
C HIS A 98 11.54 -22.33 -16.29
N PHE A 99 11.45 -22.47 -14.96
CA PHE A 99 11.45 -21.29 -14.06
C PHE A 99 12.82 -20.94 -13.45
N LEU A 100 13.80 -21.87 -13.50
CA LEU A 100 15.14 -21.63 -12.93
C LEU A 100 16.15 -21.01 -13.91
N ALA A 101 15.74 -20.65 -15.13
CA ALA A 101 16.64 -20.16 -16.18
C ALA A 101 16.48 -18.68 -16.55
N THR A 102 15.62 -17.89 -15.88
CA THR A 102 15.35 -16.49 -16.29
C THR A 102 15.98 -15.42 -15.38
N PHE A 103 16.71 -15.79 -14.33
CA PHE A 103 17.49 -14.82 -13.56
C PHE A 103 18.97 -15.24 -13.55
N SER A 104 19.68 -14.83 -14.60
CA SER A 104 21.14 -14.61 -14.61
C SER A 104 21.41 -13.13 -14.33
#